data_AF-A0A8X6TUA7-F1
#
_entry.id   AF-A0A8X6TUA7-F1
#
_cell.length_a   1.000
_cell.length_b   1.000
_cell.length_c   1.000
_cell.angle_alpha   90.00
_cell.angle_beta   90.00
_cell.angle_gamma   90.00
#
_symmetry.space_group_name_H-M   'P 1'
#
loop_
_entity.id
_entity.type
_entity.pdbx_description
1 polymer ?
#
loop_
_entity_poly.entity_id
_entity_poly.type
_entity_poly.pdbx_seq_one_letter_code
_entity_poly.pdbx_strand_id
1 'polypeptide(L)' 'MRNLVLTRNDKLCFSIEELPTCEGNVKPKEAEKRNVGFVCYRMNDPESKHLLINASKRVLTELESLDRDFTEIVEVAKRC' A
#
# COMPACT_ATOMS: atom_id res chain seq x y z
N MET A 1 -6.06 5.85 -7.28
CA MET A 1 -5.90 4.69 -6.36
C MET A 1 -4.47 4.22 -6.44
N ARG A 2 -3.90 3.76 -5.33
CA ARG A 2 -2.53 3.22 -5.25
C ARG A 2 -2.41 2.23 -4.10
N ASN A 3 -1.46 1.31 -4.19
CA ASN A 3 -1.10 0.47 -3.06
C ASN A 3 -0.38 1.32 -2.00
N LEU A 4 -0.76 1.14 -0.74
CA LEU A 4 -0.08 1.76 0.39
C LEU A 4 1.18 0.96 0.72
N VAL A 5 2.27 1.67 0.97
CA VAL A 5 3.54 1.06 1.36
C VAL A 5 3.92 1.53 2.76
N LEU A 6 4.19 0.58 3.64
CA LEU A 6 4.61 0.81 5.02
C LEU A 6 5.96 0.14 5.28
N THR A 7 6.75 0.72 6.16
CA THR A 7 7.98 0.10 6.66
C THR A 7 7.71 -0.52 8.03
N ARG A 8 7.99 -1.82 8.19
CA ARG A 8 7.78 -2.53 9.45
C ARG A 8 8.91 -3.54 9.67
N ASN A 9 9.64 -3.41 10.78
CA ASN A 9 10.72 -4.34 11.16
C ASN A 9 11.70 -4.65 10.00
N ASP A 10 12.25 -3.62 9.35
CA ASP A 10 13.13 -3.72 8.17
C ASP A 10 12.53 -4.45 6.95
N LYS A 11 11.19 -4.49 6.87
CA LYS A 11 10.43 -4.95 5.71
C LYS A 11 9.65 -3.81 5.07
N LEU A 12 9.50 -3.88 3.75
CA LEU A 12 8.52 -3.10 3.00
C LEU A 12 7.25 -3.92 2.87
N CYS A 13 6.15 -3.37 3.34
CA CYS A 13 4.86 -4.01 3.34
C CYS A 13 3.92 -3.24 2.42
N PHE A 14 3.36 -3.94 1.44
CA PHE A 14 2.51 -3.40 0.40
C PHE A 14 1.07 -3.84 0.66
N SER A 15 0.12 -2.92 0.54
CA SER A 15 -1.29 -3.30 0.61
C SER A 15 -1.62 -4.21 -0.57
N ILE A 16 -2.32 -5.30 -0.29
CA ILE A 16 -2.74 -6.26 -1.33
C ILE A 16 -3.82 -5.65 -2.23
N GLU A 17 -4.60 -4.71 -1.71
CA GLU A 17 -5.64 -3.98 -2.42
C GLU A 17 -5.19 -2.55 -2.75
N GLU A 18 -5.76 -1.99 -3.82
CA GLU A 18 -5.60 -0.57 -4.13
C GLU A 18 -6.43 0.30 -3.19
N LEU A 19 -5.84 1.39 -2.70
CA LEU A 19 -6.51 2.31 -1.79
C LEU A 19 -6.80 3.64 -2.49
N PRO A 20 -7.92 4.29 -2.15
CA PRO A 20 -8.22 5.62 -2.64
C PRO A 20 -7.22 6.63 -2.08
N THR A 21 -6.67 7.45 -2.98
CA THR A 21 -5.66 8.47 -2.69
C THR A 21 -6.05 9.74 -3.42
N CYS A 22 -5.82 10.90 -2.81
CA CYS A 22 -5.97 12.18 -3.50
C CYS A 22 -4.82 12.41 -4.49
N GLU A 23 -5.11 13.08 -5.60
CA GLU A 23 -4.09 13.51 -6.54
C GLU A 23 -3.20 14.60 -5.93
N GLY A 24 -1.93 14.65 -6.36
CA GLY A 24 -1.06 15.81 -6.09
C GLY A 24 -0.70 16.07 -4.62
N ASN A 25 -0.42 15.04 -3.82
CA ASN A 25 -0.08 15.17 -2.38
C ASN A 25 -1.13 15.96 -1.55
N VAL A 26 -2.36 16.08 -2.05
CA VAL A 26 -3.43 16.78 -1.35
C VAL A 26 -3.90 15.92 -0.18
N LYS A 27 -4.06 16.54 1.00
CA LYS A 27 -4.67 15.85 2.15
C LYS A 27 -6.17 15.66 1.89
N PRO A 28 -6.74 14.47 2.16
CA PRO A 28 -8.17 14.27 2.03
C PRO A 28 -8.96 15.20 2.95
N LYS A 29 -10.08 15.71 2.45
CA LYS A 29 -11.05 16.48 3.26
C LYS A 29 -11.80 15.59 4.24
N GLU A 30 -11.98 14.33 3.86
CA GLU A 30 -12.60 13.29 4.67
C GLU A 30 -11.84 11.98 4.47
N ALA A 31 -11.48 11.33 5.58
CA ALA A 31 -10.83 10.03 5.59
C ALA A 31 -11.73 9.00 6.27
N GLU A 32 -11.58 7.74 5.89
CA GLU A 32 -12.24 6.62 6.56
C GLU A 32 -11.21 5.56 6.98
N LYS A 33 -11.53 4.81 8.02
CA LYS A 33 -10.70 3.70 8.49
C LYS A 33 -11.09 2.43 7.74
N ARG A 34 -10.12 1.77 7.10
CA ARG A 34 -10.28 0.46 6.46
C ARG A 34 -9.31 -0.54 7.05
N ASN A 35 -9.76 -1.78 7.18
CA ASN A 35 -8.90 -2.90 7.55
C ASN A 35 -8.26 -3.47 6.28
N VAL A 36 -6.96 -3.28 6.11
CA VAL A 36 -6.24 -3.56 4.87
C VAL A 36 -5.22 -4.67 5.08
N GLY A 37 -5.18 -5.62 4.15
CA GLY A 37 -4.18 -6.69 4.14
C GLY A 37 -2.85 -6.23 3.55
N PHE A 38 -1.74 -6.70 4.12
CA PHE A 38 -0.39 -6.39 3.64
C PHE A 38 0.44 -7.64 3.39
N VAL A 39 1.30 -7.56 2.37
CA VAL A 39 2.35 -8.53 2.08
C VAL A 39 3.71 -7.85 2.21
N CYS A 40 4.66 -8.50 2.88
CA CYS A 40 5.91 -7.90 3.32
C CYS A 40 7.14 -8.60 2.76
N TYR A 41 8.03 -7.79 2.22
CA TYR A 41 9.30 -8.21 1.66
C TYR A 41 10.45 -7.58 2.46
N ARG A 42 11.59 -8.27 2.58
CA ARG A 42 12.78 -7.68 3.21
C ARG A 42 13.21 -6.44 2.42
N MET A 43 13.56 -5.34 3.09
CA MET A 43 13.97 -4.08 2.43
C MET A 43 15.12 -4.24 1.41
N ASN A 44 16.02 -5.20 1.65
CA ASN A 44 17.16 -5.46 0.78
C ASN A 44 16.84 -6.40 -0.38
N ASP A 45 15.63 -6.91 -0.46
CA ASP A 45 15.20 -7.81 -1.53
C ASP A 45 15.05 -7.04 -2.86
N PRO A 46 15.59 -7.55 -3.98
CA PRO A 46 15.41 -6.91 -5.30
C PRO A 46 13.95 -6.73 -5.70
N GLU A 47 13.08 -7.69 -5.35
CA GLU A 47 11.65 -7.66 -5.62
C GLU A 47 10.99 -6.50 -4.87
N SER A 48 11.34 -6.30 -3.59
CA SER A 48 10.76 -5.20 -2.79
C SER A 48 11.08 -3.83 -3.39
N LYS A 49 12.29 -3.66 -3.94
CA LYS A 49 12.68 -2.42 -4.64
C LYS A 49 11.90 -2.24 -5.93
N HIS A 50 11.71 -3.32 -6.70
CA HIS A 50 10.93 -3.30 -7.92
C HIS A 50 9.47 -2.93 -7.65
N LEU A 51 8.84 -3.56 -6.66
CA LEU A 51 7.48 -3.27 -6.22
C LEU A 51 7.34 -1.83 -5.73
N LEU A 52 8.31 -1.31 -4.95
CA LEU A 52 8.30 0.09 -4.49
C LEU A 52 8.30 1.09 -5.65
N ILE A 53 9.14 0.87 -6.67
CA ILE A 53 9.17 1.72 -7.86
C ILE A 53 7.84 1.62 -8.61
N ASN A 54 7.29 0.42 -8.77
CA ASN A 54 6.04 0.20 -9.49
C ASN A 54 4.84 0.80 -8.75
N ALA A 55 4.77 0.72 -7.42
CA ALA A 55 3.70 1.29 -6.60
C ALA A 55 3.55 2.81 -6.80
N SER A 56 4.64 3.51 -7.13
CA SER A 56 4.61 4.94 -7.43
C SER A 56 4.01 5.25 -8.82
N LYS A 57 4.05 4.29 -9.74
CA LYS A 57 3.69 4.44 -11.15
C LYS A 57 2.33 3.84 -11.50
N ARG A 58 1.98 2.71 -10.89
CA ARG A 58 0.77 1.92 -11.18
C ARG A 58 0.27 1.18 -9.94
N VAL A 59 -0.94 0.66 -10.05
CA VAL A 59 -1.49 -0.32 -9.11
C VAL A 59 -0.79 -1.67 -9.30
N LEU A 60 -0.48 -2.33 -8.19
CA LEU A 60 0.18 -3.62 -8.12
C LEU A 60 -0.86 -4.74 -8.02
N THR A 61 -1.54 -5.04 -9.13
CA THR A 61 -2.56 -6.11 -9.18
C THR A 61 -1.95 -7.50 -8.92
N GLU A 62 -0.64 -7.66 -9.10
CA GLU A 62 0.09 -8.88 -8.74
C GLU A 62 0.03 -9.22 -7.24
N LEU A 63 -0.29 -8.26 -6.36
CA LEU A 63 -0.37 -8.50 -4.92
C LEU A 63 -1.75 -9.00 -4.46
N GLU A 64 -2.79 -8.83 -5.27
CA GLU A 64 -4.17 -9.20 -4.93
C GLU A 64 -4.35 -10.70 -4.72
N SER A 65 -3.51 -11.51 -5.36
CA SER A 65 -3.53 -12.97 -5.28
C SER A 65 -2.61 -13.56 -4.21
N LEU A 66 -1.84 -12.71 -3.50
CA LEU A 66 -0.88 -13.16 -2.49
C LEU A 66 -1.52 -13.31 -1.12
N ASP A 67 -0.98 -14.25 -0.34
CA ASP A 67 -1.35 -14.39 1.06
C ASP A 67 -0.85 -13.18 1.86
N ARG A 68 -1.77 -12.59 2.62
CA ARG A 68 -1.47 -11.48 3.54
C ARG A 68 -0.67 -11.95 4.74
N ASP A 69 0.42 -11.24 5.04
CA ASP A 69 1.22 -11.43 6.25
C ASP A 69 0.51 -10.88 7.49
N PHE A 70 -0.17 -9.74 7.34
CA PHE A 70 -0.97 -9.14 8.41
C PHE A 70 -2.08 -8.24 7.87
N THR A 71 -2.96 -7.81 8.77
CA THR A 71 -3.97 -6.78 8.50
C THR A 71 -3.78 -5.59 9.44
N GLU A 72 -4.01 -4.38 8.95
CA GLU A 72 -3.90 -3.16 9.75
C GLU A 72 -5.01 -2.17 9.38
N ILE A 73 -5.49 -1.44 10.39
CA ILE A 73 -6.48 -0.38 10.17
C ILE A 73 -5.74 0.87 9.74
N VAL A 74 -5.98 1.30 8.50
CA VAL A 74 -5.37 2.50 7.90
C VAL A 74 -6.42 3.52 7.51
N GLU A 75 -6.03 4.80 7.52
CA GLU A 75 -6.89 5.89 7.05
C GLU A 75 -6.72 6.07 5.54
N VAL A 76 -7.82 6.00 4.80
CA VAL A 76 -7.86 6.15 3.34
C VAL A 76 -8.70 7.34 2.96
N ALA A 77 -8.42 7.93 1.79
CA ALA A 77 -9.17 9.07 1.32
C ALA A 77 -10.60 8.66 0.97
N LYS A 78 -11.59 9.22 1.67
CA LYS A 78 -13.00 9.10 1.28
C LYS A 78 -13.41 10.24 0.36
N ARG A 79 -12.86 11.44 0.60
CA ARG A 79 -13.11 12.64 -0.21
C ARG A 79 -11.88 13.52 -0.35
N CYS A 80 -11.62 13.91 -1.59
CA CYS A 80 -10.76 15.03 -1.99
C CYS A 80 -11.69 16.19 -2.44
#